data_AF-A0A953CXD6-F1
#
_entry.id   AF-A0A953CXD6-F1
#
_cell.length_a   1.000
_cell.length_b   1.000
_cell.length_c   1.000
_cell.angle_alpha   90.00
_cell.angle_beta   90.00
_cell.angle_gamma   90.00
#
_symmetry.space_group_name_H-M   'P 1'
#
loop_
_entity.id
_entity.type
_entity.pdbx_description
1 polymer ?
#
loop_
_entity_poly.entity_id
_entity_poly.type
_entity_poly.pdbx_seq_one_letter_code
_entity_poly.pdbx_strand_id
1 'polypeptide(L)'
;MVTIVMLPAVWKSALVNNDWCWLEIHDPDAAAKAKAWQIETGLTVVSCGTLKFNAQYDGTVQLCRKYYCHSPKQDRPSREDFDRAIKSIECGTSSLKTARTILQYVEQLEMRPAS
;
A
#
# COMPACT_ATOMS: atom_id res chain seq x y z
N MET A 1 -4.33 -10.10 -2.32
CA MET A 1 -3.51 -11.02 -1.48
C MET A 1 -2.87 -10.22 -0.34
N VAL A 2 -2.65 -10.83 0.83
CA VAL A 2 -2.05 -10.16 2.00
C VAL A 2 -0.54 -10.40 1.99
N THR A 3 0.24 -9.32 1.99
CA THR A 3 1.71 -9.36 2.08
C THR A 3 2.12 -9.06 3.51
N ILE A 4 2.99 -9.89 4.09
CA ILE A 4 3.52 -9.67 5.42
C ILE A 4 4.89 -9.02 5.30
N VAL A 5 5.08 -7.87 5.93
CA VAL A 5 6.35 -7.12 5.93
C VAL A 5 6.80 -6.85 7.37
N MET A 6 8.11 -6.75 7.59
CA MET A 6 8.68 -6.39 8.88
C MET A 6 9.06 -4.91 8.85
N LEU A 7 8.44 -4.11 9.72
CA LEU A 7 8.70 -2.67 9.80
C LEU A 7 8.94 -2.27 11.27
N PRO A 8 9.56 -1.10 11.52
CA PRO A 8 9.73 -0.57 12.86
C PRO A 8 8.41 -0.53 13.64
N ALA A 9 8.46 -0.92 14.92
CA ALA A 9 7.29 -0.97 15.79
C ALA A 9 6.71 0.42 16.08
N VAL A 10 7.54 1.46 15.99
CA VAL A 10 7.17 2.86 16.20
C VAL A 10 6.29 3.40 15.06
N TRP A 11 6.33 2.79 13.88
CA TRP A 11 5.49 3.19 12.74
C TRP A 11 4.02 2.77 12.87
N LYS A 12 3.65 2.02 13.91
CA LYS A 12 2.31 1.42 14.04
C LYS A 12 1.21 2.47 13.94
N SER A 13 1.27 3.53 14.75
CA SER A 13 0.20 4.55 14.79
C SER A 13 0.04 5.22 13.43
N ALA A 14 1.16 5.59 12.80
CA ALA A 14 1.18 6.21 11.49
C ALA A 14 0.62 5.30 10.40
N LEU A 15 1.10 4.05 10.31
CA LEU A 15 0.76 3.17 9.19
C LEU A 15 -0.59 2.46 9.36
N VAL A 16 -0.97 2.08 10.58
CA VAL A 16 -2.21 1.32 10.84
C VAL A 16 -3.38 2.27 11.10
N ASN A 17 -3.16 3.32 11.90
CA ASN A 17 -4.24 4.22 12.33
C ASN A 17 -4.29 5.52 11.50
N ASN A 18 -3.37 5.70 10.56
CA ASN A 18 -3.16 6.96 9.84
C ASN A 18 -2.93 8.16 10.77
N ASP A 19 -2.39 7.92 11.97
CA ASP A 19 -2.08 8.93 12.98
C ASP A 19 -0.57 9.20 13.00
N TRP A 20 -0.20 10.27 12.31
CA TRP A 20 1.19 10.69 12.13
C TRP A 20 1.68 11.62 13.21
N CYS A 21 0.78 12.23 14.00
CA CYS A 21 1.11 13.36 14.88
C CYS A 21 2.22 12.99 15.88
N TRP A 22 2.09 11.84 16.55
CA TRP A 22 3.10 11.41 17.52
C TRP A 22 4.46 11.18 16.85
N LEU A 23 4.47 10.51 15.70
CA LEU A 23 5.72 10.19 15.01
C LEU A 23 6.39 11.44 14.45
N GLU A 24 5.63 12.38 13.89
CA GLU A 24 6.16 13.65 13.37
C GLU A 24 6.74 14.56 14.47
N ILE A 25 6.13 14.56 15.66
CA ILE A 25 6.61 15.38 16.79
C ILE A 25 7.85 14.77 17.45
N HIS A 26 7.87 13.44 17.64
CA HIS A 26 8.87 12.78 18.47
C HIS A 26 10.01 12.12 17.67
N ASP A 27 9.77 11.77 16.41
CA ASP A 27 10.75 11.10 15.53
C ASP A 27 10.47 11.45 14.04
N PRO A 28 10.76 12.70 13.63
CA PRO A 28 10.46 13.18 12.28
C PRO A 28 11.19 12.37 11.19
N ASP A 29 12.37 11.84 11.48
CA ASP A 29 13.11 10.97 10.57
C ASP A 29 12.38 9.64 10.35
N ALA A 30 11.85 9.02 11.41
CA ALA A 30 11.02 7.83 11.28
C ALA A 30 9.72 8.13 10.51
N ALA A 31 9.12 9.30 10.70
CA ALA A 31 7.94 9.71 9.93
C ALA A 31 8.26 9.83 8.43
N ALA A 32 9.37 10.48 8.08
CA ALA A 32 9.82 10.61 6.69
C ALA A 32 10.08 9.23 6.06
N LYS A 33 10.80 8.35 6.76
CA LYS A 33 11.08 6.98 6.29
C LYS A 33 9.80 6.14 6.11
N ALA A 34 8.84 6.26 7.03
CA ALA A 34 7.56 5.55 6.92
C ALA A 34 6.73 6.02 5.71
N LYS A 35 6.71 7.33 5.44
CA LYS A 35 6.06 7.89 4.25
C LYS A 35 6.75 7.46 2.96
N ALA A 36 8.08 7.55 2.91
CA ALA A 36 8.87 7.08 1.78
C ALA A 36 8.58 5.60 1.47
N TRP A 37 8.60 4.76 2.50
CA TRP A 37 8.27 3.34 2.37
C TRP A 37 6.85 3.10 1.80
N GLN A 38 5.83 3.84 2.26
CA GLN A 38 4.47 3.72 1.70
C GLN A 38 4.42 4.11 0.23
N ILE A 39 5.11 5.18 -0.17
CA ILE A 39 5.15 5.67 -1.55
C ILE A 39 5.89 4.68 -2.45
N GLU A 40 7.08 4.23 -2.04
CA GLU A 40 7.93 3.33 -2.82
C GLU A 40 7.28 1.95 -3.03
N THR A 41 6.67 1.41 -1.98
CA THR A 41 6.04 0.08 -2.05
C THR A 41 4.63 0.12 -2.64
N GLY A 42 3.94 1.26 -2.50
CA GLY A 42 2.52 1.39 -2.81
C GLY A 42 1.62 0.50 -1.94
N LEU A 43 2.15 -0.07 -0.84
CA LEU A 43 1.41 -0.98 0.04
C LEU A 43 0.57 -0.18 1.04
N THR A 44 -0.66 -0.64 1.26
CA THR A 44 -1.51 -0.14 2.34
C THR A 44 -1.45 -1.10 3.50
N VAL A 45 -1.08 -0.62 4.68
CA VAL A 45 -1.09 -1.42 5.91
C VAL A 45 -2.53 -1.55 6.40
N VAL A 46 -2.97 -2.77 6.66
CA VAL A 46 -4.33 -3.06 7.15
C VAL A 46 -4.31 -3.34 8.64
N SER A 47 -3.29 -4.07 9.12
CA SER A 47 -3.13 -4.39 10.53
C SER A 47 -1.68 -4.73 10.85
N CYS A 48 -1.36 -4.94 12.13
CA CYS A 48 -0.07 -5.43 12.56
C CYS A 48 -0.20 -6.44 13.70
N GLY A 49 0.80 -7.33 13.84
CA GLY A 49 0.91 -8.25 14.96
C GLY A 49 1.12 -7.54 16.29
N THR A 50 0.67 -8.18 17.38
CA THR A 50 0.75 -7.64 18.75
C THR A 50 2.14 -7.76 19.39
N LEU A 51 2.97 -8.69 18.92
CA LEU A 51 4.32 -8.91 19.42
C LEU A 51 5.34 -7.98 18.76
N LYS A 52 6.19 -7.38 19.59
CA LYS A 52 7.39 -6.67 19.16
C LYS A 52 8.60 -7.60 19.26
N PHE A 53 9.54 -7.52 18.34
CA PHE A 53 10.76 -8.32 18.35
C PHE A 53 11.93 -7.51 17.76
N ASN A 54 13.15 -7.80 18.19
CA ASN A 54 14.33 -7.18 17.58
C ASN A 54 14.58 -7.81 16.21
N ALA A 55 14.70 -6.99 15.18
CA ALA A 55 15.04 -7.41 13.83
C ALA A 55 15.93 -6.37 13.16
N GLN A 56 16.64 -6.79 12.12
CA GLN A 56 17.37 -5.86 11.28
C GLN A 56 16.41 -5.22 10.29
N TYR A 57 16.29 -3.89 10.35
CA TYR A 57 15.55 -3.08 9.40
C TYR A 57 16.48 -1.97 8.91
N ASP A 58 16.66 -1.89 7.59
CA ASP A 58 17.57 -0.93 6.94
C ASP A 58 18.99 -0.98 7.53
N GLY A 59 19.55 -2.19 7.61
CA GLY A 59 20.89 -2.43 8.15
C GLY A 59 21.01 -2.30 9.67
N THR A 60 20.01 -1.76 10.36
CA THR A 60 20.07 -1.46 11.81
C THR A 60 19.18 -2.40 12.62
N VAL A 61 19.69 -2.92 13.74
CA VAL A 61 18.89 -3.72 14.68
C VAL A 61 17.97 -2.80 15.47
N GLN A 62 16.67 -3.01 15.36
CA GLN A 62 15.66 -2.22 16.06
C GLN A 62 14.41 -3.03 16.36
N LEU A 63 13.52 -2.45 17.16
CA LEU A 63 12.28 -3.09 17.58
C LEU A 63 11.26 -3.03 16.44
N CYS A 64 10.90 -4.19 15.89
CA CYS A 64 10.01 -4.35 14.75
C CYS A 64 8.70 -5.07 15.10
N ARG A 65 7.73 -5.01 14.18
CA ARG A 65 6.49 -5.79 14.18
C ARG A 65 6.25 -6.39 12.80
N LYS A 66 5.45 -7.45 12.74
CA LYS A 66 4.87 -7.96 11.47
C LYS A 66 3.69 -7.08 11.09
N TYR A 67 3.70 -6.49 9.92
CA TYR A 67 2.61 -5.72 9.34
C TYR A 67 1.94 -6.52 8.22
N TYR A 68 0.61 -6.52 8.22
CA TYR A 68 -0.20 -7.16 7.21
C TYR A 68 -0.67 -6.09 6.24
N CYS A 69 -0.15 -6.15 5.03
CA CYS A 69 -0.34 -5.16 3.99
C CYS A 69 -1.21 -5.72 2.86
N HIS A 70 -1.95 -4.84 2.24
CA HIS A 70 -2.61 -5.08 0.97
C HIS A 70 -1.86 -4.34 -0.13
N SER A 71 -1.65 -5.00 -1.27
CA SER A 71 -1.07 -4.37 -2.45
C SER A 71 -2.17 -4.02 -3.47
N PRO A 72 -2.40 -2.73 -3.77
CA PRO A 72 -3.31 -2.34 -4.83
C PRO A 72 -2.82 -2.75 -6.23
N LYS A 73 -1.53 -3.12 -6.39
CA LYS A 73 -0.99 -3.67 -7.64
C LYS A 73 -1.36 -5.15 -7.85
N GLN A 74 -1.86 -5.84 -6.83
CA GLN A 74 -2.22 -7.26 -6.91
C GLN A 74 -3.70 -7.50 -7.22
N ASP A 75 -4.57 -6.50 -7.05
CA ASP A 75 -5.85 -6.48 -7.74
C ASP A 75 -5.61 -5.99 -9.17
N ARG A 76 -4.91 -6.82 -9.98
CA ARG A 76 -4.91 -6.59 -11.42
C ARG A 76 -6.38 -6.63 -11.84
N PRO A 77 -6.94 -5.54 -12.40
CA PRO A 77 -8.31 -5.59 -12.86
C PRO A 77 -8.40 -6.70 -13.89
N SER A 78 -9.37 -7.59 -13.73
CA SER A 78 -9.71 -8.50 -14.80
C SER A 78 -10.30 -7.70 -15.97
N ARG A 79 -10.43 -8.34 -17.14
CA ARG A 79 -11.17 -7.74 -18.24
C ARG A 79 -12.62 -7.42 -17.84
N GLU A 80 -13.22 -8.22 -16.98
CA GLU A 80 -14.57 -7.99 -16.46
C GLU A 80 -14.65 -6.75 -15.55
N ASP A 81 -13.61 -6.48 -14.77
CA ASP A 81 -13.52 -5.26 -13.95
C ASP A 81 -13.38 -4.01 -14.84
N PHE A 82 -12.61 -4.12 -15.93
CA PHE A 82 -12.52 -3.08 -16.94
C PHE A 82 -13.87 -2.83 -17.63
N ASP A 83 -14.52 -3.88 -18.13
CA ASP A 83 -15.82 -3.76 -18.81
C ASP A 83 -16.89 -3.17 -17.88
N ARG A 84 -16.88 -3.55 -16.60
CA ARG A 84 -17.75 -2.96 -15.57
C ARG A 84 -17.43 -1.49 -15.31
N ALA A 85 -16.15 -1.12 -15.34
CA ALA A 85 -15.73 0.27 -15.19
C ALA A 85 -16.19 1.12 -16.38
N ILE A 86 -16.06 0.62 -17.62
CA ILE A 86 -16.57 1.29 -18.82
C ILE A 86 -18.09 1.45 -18.75
N LYS A 87 -18.82 0.40 -18.40
CA LYS A 87 -20.29 0.47 -18.24
C LYS A 87 -20.71 1.49 -17.18
N SER A 88 -19.94 1.64 -16.10
CA SER A 88 -20.21 2.65 -15.07
C SER A 88 -20.03 4.08 -15.58
N ILE A 89 -19.10 4.31 -16.52
CA ILE A 89 -18.92 5.61 -17.20
C ILE A 89 -20.11 5.88 -18.12
N GLU A 90 -20.51 4.90 -18.92
CA GLU A 90 -21.66 5.01 -19.83
C GLU A 90 -22.97 5.31 -19.08
N CYS A 91 -23.16 4.70 -17.91
CA CYS A 91 -24.33 4.94 -17.06
C CYS A 91 -24.24 6.22 -16.21
N GLY A 92 -23.14 6.99 -16.30
CA GLY A 92 -22.95 8.21 -15.50
C GLY A 92 -22.74 7.96 -13.99
N THR A 93 -22.44 6.72 -13.58
CA THR A 93 -22.20 6.32 -12.19
C THR A 93 -20.72 6.11 -11.89
N SER A 94 -19.84 6.77 -12.64
CA SER A 94 -18.39 6.61 -12.51
C SER A 94 -17.86 7.28 -11.23
N SER A 95 -16.71 6.79 -10.77
CA SER A 95 -16.03 7.30 -9.57
C SER A 95 -14.51 7.32 -9.77
N LEU A 96 -13.78 7.89 -8.81
CA LEU A 96 -12.31 7.79 -8.77
C LEU A 96 -11.82 6.34 -8.77
N LYS A 97 -12.59 5.41 -8.20
CA LYS A 97 -12.28 3.98 -8.25
C LYS A 97 -12.35 3.45 -9.68
N THR A 98 -13.40 3.84 -10.43
CA THR A 98 -13.58 3.50 -11.85
C THR A 98 -12.39 3.96 -12.69
N ALA A 99 -11.93 5.20 -12.50
CA ALA A 99 -10.77 5.73 -13.22
C ALA A 99 -9.48 4.97 -12.90
N ARG A 100 -9.25 4.65 -11.62
CA ARG A 100 -8.07 3.85 -11.20
C ARG A 100 -8.08 2.45 -11.79
N THR A 101 -9.23 1.79 -11.82
CA THR A 101 -9.40 0.47 -12.44
C THR A 101 -9.02 0.48 -13.92
N ILE A 102 -9.42 1.52 -14.66
CA ILE A 102 -9.08 1.66 -16.09
C ILE A 102 -7.58 1.87 -16.28
N LEU A 103 -6.98 2.81 -15.54
CA LEU A 103 -5.54 3.09 -15.64
C LEU A 103 -4.70 1.84 -15.33
N GLN A 104 -5.03 1.12 -14.25
CA GLN A 104 -4.34 -0.11 -13.87
C GLN A 104 -4.47 -1.23 -14.89
N TYR A 105 -5.58 -1.30 -15.63
CA TYR A 105 -5.77 -2.29 -16.69
C TYR A 105 -4.97 -1.93 -17.95
N VAL A 106 -4.95 -0.65 -18.35
CA VAL A 106 -4.20 -0.17 -19.52
C VAL A 106 -2.68 -0.34 -19.32
N GLU A 107 -2.15 0.05 -18.15
CA GLU A 107 -0.73 -0.14 -17.82
C GLU A 107 -0.29 -1.62 -17.92
N GLN A 108 -1.20 -2.57 -17.64
CA GLN A 108 -0.90 -4.00 -17.78
C GLN A 108 -0.81 -4.47 -19.23
N LEU A 109 -1.53 -3.83 -20.14
CA LEU A 109 -1.49 -4.16 -21.56
C LEU A 109 -0.18 -3.63 -22.18
N GLU A 110 0.26 -2.44 -21.78
CA GLU A 110 1.53 -1.84 -22.24
C GLU A 110 2.77 -2.63 -21.78
N MET A 111 2.69 -3.31 -20.64
CA MET A 111 3.76 -4.16 -20.10
C MET A 111 3.87 -5.55 -20.78
N ARG A 112 3.01 -5.89 -21.75
CA ARG A 112 3.16 -7.14 -22.52
C ARG A 112 4.12 -6.90 -23.70
N PRO A 113 5.25 -7.62 -23.81
CA PRO A 113 6.08 -7.51 -25.00
C PRO A 113 5.25 -7.91 -26.23
N ALA A 114 5.35 -7.11 -27.30
CA ALA A 114 4.77 -7.45 -28.59
C ALA A 114 5.29 -8.84 -29.00
N SER A 115 4.35 -9.75 -29.27
CA SER A 115 4.64 -11.13 -29.67
C SER A 115 5.02 -11.18 -31.15
#